data_AF-A0A5C5VQ92-F1
#
_entry.id   AF-A0A5C5VQ92-F1
#
_cell.length_a   1.000
_cell.length_b   1.000
_cell.length_c   1.000
_cell.angle_alpha   90.00
_cell.angle_beta   90.00
_cell.angle_gamma   90.00
#
_symmetry.space_group_name_H-M   'P 1'
#
loop_
_entity.id
_entity.type
_entity.pdbx_description
1 polymer ?
#
loop_
_entity_poly.entity_id
_entity_poly.type
_entity_poly.pdbx_seq_one_letter_code
_entity_poly.pdbx_strand_id
1 'polypeptide(L)'
;MGLYQKWVEAAAYRSVLTAAVVLAPLAHARAQAVAKPTSPPALGELAKLTSIATPQTLVRVELRPRRVLLAPELSLMPIEVVTAAGLQELGFDPTTLESLEVVVEPPMGTRLYYAVLARFSEPFALDQIPAKLLEHFQLTEEEGSIVRLEATDPQGPTLVMLDDKTALAASEGMLKKLTRRAGRPTEGAFTDWIANQEADADLHVTVNYQPLAPLVDAALAAGGDEIPDTVRPYLKHLNDIRYAKAWLRLFNQPDCEVAIEAKDDAAADRLAGVVNELLALQQRMSEESIAQLDPTDPLQEAMIRYQRRTLPQYQQMLVPQRDGLVFGYHPTEMADSLQVNSMLQISAIGILVALLLPAVQAAREAARRNSSMYNLKKLIVALLVYEGAYGNLPAQAITDDEGQPLLSWRVAILPFLEKQALYDQFHLDEPWDSPHNLSLLPLMPEYFIDPSGSFDGKDGKTHYLAAFGPAAVCDGGSRGKSFRDIRDGTSPTIAVIQVDDQHAVEWTRPADYDVAAYDRNPVEGIGSLHPGGFLAAFCDGHVSFIASDVDIELLRAMLTIDGGERIELP
;
A
#
# COMPACT_ATOMS: atom_id res chain seq x y z
N MET A 1 23.42 -24.37 11.92
CA MET A 1 22.60 -23.90 13.06
C MET A 1 22.42 -22.38 13.07
N GLY A 2 23.44 -21.57 13.35
CA GLY A 2 23.25 -20.10 13.52
C GLY A 2 22.67 -19.30 12.34
N LEU A 3 22.71 -19.81 11.10
CA LEU A 3 22.04 -19.17 9.95
C LEU A 3 20.53 -19.48 9.90
N TYR A 4 20.12 -20.70 10.24
CA TYR A 4 18.70 -21.09 10.29
C TYR A 4 17.98 -20.35 11.42
N GLN A 5 18.64 -20.21 12.57
CA GLN A 5 18.14 -19.46 13.72
C GLN A 5 17.93 -17.98 13.37
N LYS A 6 18.91 -17.34 12.71
CA LYS A 6 18.76 -15.97 12.18
C LYS A 6 17.69 -15.82 11.10
N TRP A 7 17.44 -16.87 10.29
CA TRP A 7 16.40 -16.84 9.26
C TRP A 7 15.00 -16.98 9.87
N VAL A 8 14.82 -17.85 10.87
CA VAL A 8 13.58 -18.00 11.63
C VAL A 8 13.31 -16.74 12.47
N GLU A 9 14.32 -16.18 13.14
CA GLU A 9 14.23 -14.88 13.82
C GLU A 9 13.81 -13.78 12.84
N ALA A 10 14.49 -13.63 11.70
CA ALA A 10 14.14 -12.61 10.71
C ALA A 10 12.75 -12.81 10.08
N ALA A 11 12.34 -14.06 9.83
CA ALA A 11 11.06 -14.39 9.21
C ALA A 11 9.87 -14.24 10.18
N ALA A 12 9.97 -14.71 11.42
CA ALA A 12 8.92 -14.48 12.43
C ALA A 12 8.80 -12.99 12.76
N TYR A 13 9.91 -12.30 13.01
CA TYR A 13 9.92 -10.88 13.36
C TYR A 13 9.34 -10.03 12.23
N ARG A 14 9.76 -10.25 10.97
CA ARG A 14 9.22 -9.50 9.81
C ARG A 14 7.81 -9.91 9.41
N SER A 15 7.41 -11.18 9.53
CA SER A 15 6.04 -11.59 9.11
C SER A 15 4.98 -11.09 10.08
N VAL A 16 5.23 -11.17 11.39
CA VAL A 16 4.33 -10.63 12.41
C VAL A 16 4.29 -9.09 12.31
N LEU A 17 5.44 -8.43 12.12
CA LEU A 17 5.46 -6.99 11.87
C LEU A 17 4.80 -6.60 10.54
N THR A 18 4.90 -7.38 9.46
CA THR A 18 4.25 -7.03 8.18
C THR A 18 2.72 -7.15 8.24
N ALA A 19 2.19 -8.03 9.10
CA ALA A 19 0.76 -8.02 9.43
C ALA A 19 0.38 -6.83 10.33
N ALA A 20 1.24 -6.45 11.29
CA ALA A 20 1.04 -5.28 12.14
C ALA A 20 1.22 -3.93 11.41
N VAL A 21 1.98 -3.88 10.31
CA VAL A 21 2.16 -2.70 9.44
C VAL A 21 0.84 -2.29 8.75
N VAL A 22 -0.19 -3.14 8.76
CA VAL A 22 -1.56 -2.77 8.36
C VAL A 22 -2.24 -1.83 9.37
N LEU A 23 -1.69 -1.67 10.58
CA LEU A 23 -2.21 -0.82 11.67
C LEU A 23 -1.48 0.53 11.84
N ALA A 24 -0.48 0.83 11.00
CA ALA A 24 0.25 2.11 11.02
C ALA A 24 -0.17 3.00 9.84
N PRO A 25 -1.18 3.84 10.06
CA PRO A 25 -0.89 5.28 10.08
C PRO A 25 -1.36 5.87 11.41
N LEU A 26 -1.86 7.12 11.42
CA LEU A 26 -2.48 7.80 12.56
C LEU A 26 -1.40 8.38 13.53
N ALA A 27 -1.66 9.50 14.25
CA ALA A 27 -0.78 10.22 15.25
C ALA A 27 -1.49 11.50 15.79
N HIS A 28 -1.61 11.83 17.15
CA HIS A 28 -2.64 12.40 18.20
C HIS A 28 -3.62 13.68 18.23
N ALA A 29 -4.94 13.55 18.50
CA ALA A 29 -5.91 14.69 18.52
C ALA A 29 -6.24 15.26 19.92
N ARG A 30 -6.67 16.54 19.99
CA ARG A 30 -7.21 17.14 21.24
C ARG A 30 -8.47 18.01 21.07
N ALA A 31 -9.58 17.45 21.56
CA ALA A 31 -10.75 18.10 22.15
C ALA A 31 -11.35 19.38 21.50
N GLN A 32 -12.42 19.20 20.72
CA GLN A 32 -13.59 20.11 20.72
C GLN A 32 -14.88 19.29 20.77
N ALA A 33 -15.94 19.84 21.37
CA ALA A 33 -17.15 19.09 21.72
C ALA A 33 -18.02 18.78 20.50
N VAL A 34 -18.28 17.49 20.24
CA VAL A 34 -19.16 17.02 19.17
C VAL A 34 -20.62 17.05 19.62
N ALA A 35 -21.48 17.62 18.78
CA ALA A 35 -22.93 17.57 18.97
C ALA A 35 -23.46 16.18 18.58
N LYS A 36 -24.16 15.49 19.50
CA LYS A 36 -24.69 14.12 19.32
C LYS A 36 -25.33 13.86 17.94
N PRO A 37 -24.71 13.03 17.09
CA PRO A 37 -25.45 12.20 16.15
C PRO A 37 -26.06 11.04 16.96
N THR A 38 -27.32 10.69 16.73
CA THR A 38 -27.89 9.46 17.30
C THR A 38 -27.35 8.24 16.55
N SER A 39 -26.56 7.43 17.21
CA SER A 39 -26.05 6.16 16.70
C SER A 39 -27.19 5.21 16.35
N PRO A 40 -27.18 4.55 15.18
CA PRO A 40 -28.07 3.42 14.95
C PRO A 40 -27.62 2.23 15.82
N PRO A 41 -28.54 1.38 16.33
CA PRO A 41 -28.24 0.24 17.21
C PRO A 41 -27.47 -0.92 16.54
N ALA A 42 -26.74 -0.64 15.45
CA ALA A 42 -26.08 -1.63 14.59
C ALA A 42 -24.57 -1.76 14.83
N LEU A 43 -23.88 -0.78 15.45
CA LEU A 43 -22.44 -0.89 15.73
C LEU A 43 -22.13 -1.98 16.77
N GLY A 44 -22.85 -2.02 17.90
CA GLY A 44 -22.68 -3.07 18.92
C GLY A 44 -23.02 -4.48 18.43
N GLU A 45 -23.81 -4.62 17.36
CA GLU A 45 -24.07 -5.92 16.71
C GLU A 45 -22.87 -6.39 15.85
N LEU A 46 -21.91 -5.52 15.53
CA LEU A 46 -20.67 -5.92 14.83
C LEU A 46 -19.73 -6.74 15.72
N ALA A 47 -19.73 -6.52 17.04
CA ALA A 47 -18.94 -7.31 18.00
C ALA A 47 -19.26 -8.82 17.91
N LYS A 48 -20.50 -9.15 17.55
CA LYS A 48 -21.00 -10.53 17.43
C LYS A 48 -20.65 -11.19 16.09
N LEU A 49 -20.05 -10.45 15.14
CA LEU A 49 -19.64 -11.05 13.87
C LEU A 49 -18.49 -12.01 14.10
N THR A 50 -18.64 -13.25 13.63
CA THR A 50 -17.55 -14.24 13.57
C THR A 50 -16.53 -13.90 12.48
N SER A 51 -16.98 -13.31 11.37
CA SER A 51 -16.13 -12.84 10.28
C SER A 51 -16.64 -11.55 9.64
N ILE A 52 -15.75 -10.61 9.32
CA ILE A 52 -16.05 -9.41 8.52
C ILE A 52 -16.05 -9.65 7.00
N ALA A 53 -15.73 -10.85 6.52
CA ALA A 53 -15.76 -11.17 5.09
C ALA A 53 -17.18 -11.04 4.50
N THR A 54 -17.27 -10.64 3.24
CA THR A 54 -18.52 -10.44 2.49
C THR A 54 -18.47 -11.22 1.16
N PRO A 55 -19.60 -11.36 0.44
CA PRO A 55 -19.58 -11.98 -0.88
C PRO A 55 -18.72 -11.24 -1.92
N GLN A 56 -18.36 -9.96 -1.68
CA GLN A 56 -17.49 -9.16 -2.53
C GLN A 56 -16.02 -9.19 -2.10
N THR A 57 -15.67 -9.82 -0.97
CA THR A 57 -14.28 -9.91 -0.52
C THR A 57 -13.39 -10.55 -1.57
N LEU A 58 -12.36 -9.83 -2.00
CA LEU A 58 -11.28 -10.29 -2.88
C LEU A 58 -10.30 -11.16 -2.11
N VAL A 59 -9.84 -10.66 -0.97
CA VAL A 59 -8.82 -11.30 -0.14
C VAL A 59 -9.25 -11.19 1.31
N ARG A 60 -9.23 -12.32 2.01
CA ARG A 60 -9.35 -12.44 3.46
C ARG A 60 -8.09 -13.09 4.01
N VAL A 61 -7.49 -12.47 5.03
CA VAL A 61 -6.38 -13.03 5.82
C VAL A 61 -6.84 -13.10 7.27
N GLU A 62 -6.77 -14.27 7.88
CA GLU A 62 -6.97 -14.47 9.32
C GLU A 62 -5.65 -14.96 9.94
N LEU A 63 -5.27 -14.35 11.06
CA LEU A 63 -4.06 -14.65 11.83
C LEU A 63 -4.44 -14.90 13.30
N ARG A 64 -3.67 -15.75 13.99
CA ARG A 64 -3.82 -15.99 15.45
C ARG A 64 -2.51 -15.71 16.22
N PRO A 65 -2.10 -14.42 16.35
CA PRO A 65 -0.79 -14.06 16.89
C PRO A 65 -0.50 -14.62 18.27
N ARG A 66 -1.48 -14.60 19.20
CA ARG A 66 -1.34 -15.19 20.53
C ARG A 66 -0.94 -16.67 20.51
N ARG A 67 -1.52 -17.47 19.61
CA ARG A 67 -1.21 -18.92 19.51
C ARG A 67 0.21 -19.15 19.03
N VAL A 68 0.67 -18.33 18.08
CA VAL A 68 2.03 -18.36 17.53
C VAL A 68 3.04 -17.91 18.58
N LEU A 69 2.85 -16.74 19.18
CA LEU A 69 3.81 -16.11 20.10
C LEU A 69 3.94 -16.86 21.43
N LEU A 70 2.89 -17.52 21.90
CA LEU A 70 2.90 -18.31 23.15
C LEU A 70 3.14 -19.81 22.91
N ALA A 71 3.55 -20.22 21.70
CA ALA A 71 3.88 -21.61 21.42
C ALA A 71 5.08 -22.07 22.29
N PRO A 72 5.03 -23.27 22.91
CA PRO A 72 6.15 -23.80 23.70
C PRO A 72 7.48 -23.83 22.95
N GLU A 73 7.44 -24.04 21.64
CA GLU A 73 8.58 -24.04 20.72
C GLU A 73 9.24 -22.66 20.57
N LEU A 74 8.52 -21.57 20.83
CA LEU A 74 9.04 -20.19 20.85
C LEU A 74 9.40 -19.68 22.25
N SER A 75 9.39 -20.53 23.28
CA SER A 75 9.77 -20.16 24.66
C SER A 75 11.22 -19.62 24.84
N LEU A 76 12.06 -19.73 23.81
CA LEU A 76 13.41 -19.14 23.75
C LEU A 76 13.48 -17.84 22.94
N MET A 77 12.38 -17.41 22.31
CA MET A 77 12.32 -16.08 21.68
C MET A 77 12.19 -15.00 22.76
N PRO A 78 12.73 -13.79 22.52
CA PRO A 78 12.58 -12.66 23.42
C PRO A 78 11.16 -12.07 23.28
N ILE A 79 10.16 -12.78 23.79
CA ILE A 79 8.74 -12.36 23.75
C ILE A 79 8.58 -11.00 24.43
N GLU A 80 9.36 -10.73 25.49
CA GLU A 80 9.39 -9.44 26.18
C GLU A 80 9.79 -8.28 25.25
N VAL A 81 10.64 -8.53 24.25
CA VAL A 81 11.01 -7.53 23.24
C VAL A 81 9.89 -7.34 22.22
N VAL A 82 9.16 -8.40 21.85
CA VAL A 82 7.98 -8.31 20.98
C VAL A 82 6.84 -7.56 21.67
N THR A 83 6.59 -7.85 22.96
CA THR A 83 5.64 -7.12 23.80
C THR A 83 6.04 -5.66 23.97
N ALA A 84 7.30 -5.35 24.29
CA ALA A 84 7.78 -3.97 24.41
C ALA A 84 7.66 -3.20 23.08
N ALA A 85 8.01 -3.83 21.96
CA ALA A 85 7.87 -3.22 20.63
C ALA A 85 6.41 -2.99 20.25
N GLY A 86 5.51 -3.93 20.53
CA GLY A 86 4.07 -3.75 20.29
C GLY A 86 3.46 -2.65 21.16
N LEU A 87 3.83 -2.57 22.45
CA LEU A 87 3.39 -1.47 23.31
C LEU A 87 3.91 -0.10 22.83
N GLN A 88 5.15 -0.03 22.33
CA GLN A 88 5.74 1.20 21.82
C GLN A 88 5.16 1.64 20.47
N GLU A 89 5.02 0.72 19.51
CA GLU A 89 4.71 1.02 18.11
C GLU A 89 3.24 0.83 17.75
N LEU A 90 2.47 0.04 18.51
CA LEU A 90 1.06 -0.29 18.27
C LEU A 90 0.13 0.06 19.45
N GLY A 91 0.68 0.18 20.66
CA GLY A 91 -0.06 0.47 21.89
C GLY A 91 -0.69 -0.74 22.59
N PHE A 92 -0.39 -1.96 22.14
CA PHE A 92 -0.87 -3.18 22.78
C PHE A 92 0.20 -4.27 22.76
N ASP A 93 0.15 -5.17 23.72
CA ASP A 93 0.98 -6.37 23.70
C ASP A 93 0.45 -7.33 22.61
N PRO A 94 1.24 -7.68 21.58
CA PRO A 94 0.81 -8.58 20.51
C PRO A 94 0.50 -9.99 21.02
N THR A 95 0.96 -10.38 22.22
CA THR A 95 0.57 -11.67 22.83
C THR A 95 -0.90 -11.69 23.26
N THR A 96 -1.56 -10.54 23.44
CA THR A 96 -2.98 -10.45 23.78
C THR A 96 -3.90 -10.62 22.57
N LEU A 97 -3.38 -10.52 21.34
CA LEU A 97 -4.17 -10.55 20.11
C LEU A 97 -4.54 -12.01 19.73
N GLU A 98 -5.76 -12.43 20.07
CA GLU A 98 -6.29 -13.78 19.80
C GLU A 98 -6.52 -14.03 18.31
N SER A 99 -7.12 -13.06 17.63
CA SER A 99 -7.35 -13.12 16.18
C SER A 99 -7.24 -11.75 15.53
N LEU A 100 -6.69 -11.72 14.33
CA LEU A 100 -6.68 -10.56 13.45
C LEU A 100 -7.20 -11.00 12.08
N GLU A 101 -8.34 -10.45 11.66
CA GLU A 101 -8.94 -10.69 10.35
C GLU A 101 -8.83 -9.43 9.49
N VAL A 102 -8.22 -9.54 8.32
CA VAL A 102 -8.10 -8.48 7.32
C VAL A 102 -8.91 -8.87 6.09
N VAL A 103 -9.76 -7.96 5.60
CA VAL A 103 -10.61 -8.13 4.43
C VAL A 103 -10.42 -6.97 3.47
N VAL A 104 -10.25 -7.29 2.19
CA VAL A 104 -10.17 -6.34 1.07
C VAL A 104 -11.24 -6.69 0.04
N GLU A 105 -11.93 -5.68 -0.48
CA GLU A 105 -12.93 -5.73 -1.55
C GLU A 105 -12.46 -4.89 -2.77
N PRO A 106 -13.09 -5.03 -3.96
CA PRO A 106 -12.74 -4.22 -5.12
C PRO A 106 -12.95 -2.73 -4.84
N PRO A 107 -12.10 -1.85 -5.39
CA PRO A 107 -12.34 -0.42 -5.30
C PRO A 107 -13.62 -0.03 -6.05
N MET A 108 -14.33 0.98 -5.55
CA MET A 108 -15.40 1.65 -6.30
C MET A 108 -14.92 3.06 -6.67
N GLY A 109 -14.59 3.26 -7.95
CA GLY A 109 -13.83 4.43 -8.38
C GLY A 109 -12.43 4.42 -7.75
N THR A 110 -12.00 5.55 -7.19
CA THR A 110 -10.70 5.70 -6.52
C THR A 110 -10.65 5.16 -5.08
N ARG A 111 -11.78 4.70 -4.52
CA ARG A 111 -11.87 4.32 -3.09
C ARG A 111 -11.69 2.83 -2.87
N LEU A 112 -10.68 2.47 -2.08
CA LEU A 112 -10.47 1.11 -1.57
C LEU A 112 -11.50 0.76 -0.49
N TYR A 113 -11.97 -0.48 -0.50
CA TYR A 113 -12.87 -1.03 0.51
C TYR A 113 -12.10 -2.09 1.30
N TYR A 114 -11.78 -1.77 2.55
CA TYR A 114 -11.06 -2.67 3.44
C TYR A 114 -11.58 -2.57 4.89
N ALA A 115 -11.39 -3.65 5.64
CA ALA A 115 -11.63 -3.72 7.07
C ALA A 115 -10.63 -4.66 7.77
N VAL A 116 -10.32 -4.36 9.02
CA VAL A 116 -9.45 -5.12 9.92
C VAL A 116 -10.20 -5.30 11.23
N LEU A 117 -10.47 -6.53 11.64
CA LEU A 117 -11.09 -6.87 12.91
C LEU A 117 -10.05 -7.55 13.81
N ALA A 118 -9.73 -6.91 14.93
CA ALA A 118 -8.85 -7.43 15.97
C ALA A 118 -9.67 -7.87 17.19
N ARG A 119 -9.37 -9.05 17.75
CA ARG A 119 -9.93 -9.54 19.02
C ARG A 119 -8.83 -9.85 20.01
N PHE A 120 -8.99 -9.36 21.23
CA PHE A 120 -8.02 -9.43 22.31
C PHE A 120 -8.47 -10.37 23.44
N SER A 121 -7.55 -11.11 24.04
CA SER A 121 -7.82 -11.99 25.18
C SER A 121 -8.11 -11.20 26.46
N GLU A 122 -7.57 -9.98 26.54
CA GLU A 122 -7.62 -9.08 27.69
C GLU A 122 -8.19 -7.71 27.26
N PRO A 123 -8.78 -6.92 28.18
CA PRO A 123 -9.36 -5.63 27.83
C PRO A 123 -8.34 -4.66 27.25
N PHE A 124 -8.64 -4.14 26.05
CA PHE A 124 -7.86 -3.15 25.33
C PHE A 124 -8.65 -1.83 25.25
N ALA A 125 -7.95 -0.71 25.44
CA ALA A 125 -8.54 0.61 25.42
C ALA A 125 -7.72 1.56 24.54
N LEU A 126 -8.40 2.51 23.88
CA LEU A 126 -7.79 3.43 22.91
C LEU A 126 -6.76 4.39 23.53
N ASP A 127 -6.77 4.58 24.85
CA ASP A 127 -5.76 5.37 25.57
C ASP A 127 -4.41 4.65 25.69
N GLN A 128 -4.36 3.35 25.41
CA GLN A 128 -3.12 2.56 25.31
C GLN A 128 -2.45 2.72 23.94
N ILE A 129 -3.21 3.08 22.90
CA ILE A 129 -2.66 3.45 21.59
C ILE A 129 -1.73 4.66 21.78
N PRO A 130 -0.49 4.65 21.25
CA PRO A 130 0.45 5.75 21.45
C PRO A 130 -0.19 7.05 21.01
N ALA A 131 0.15 8.16 21.67
CA ALA A 131 -0.35 9.46 21.22
C ALA A 131 -0.03 9.64 19.73
N LYS A 132 1.22 9.36 19.32
CA LYS A 132 1.67 9.30 17.92
C LYS A 132 1.02 8.17 17.07
N LEU A 133 -0.17 7.68 17.45
CA LEU A 133 -1.16 7.02 16.59
C LEU A 133 -2.64 7.64 16.57
N LEU A 134 -2.97 8.92 16.93
CA LEU A 134 -4.39 9.45 17.01
C LEU A 134 -4.88 10.94 16.62
N GLU A 135 -4.24 11.84 15.81
CA GLU A 135 -4.43 13.34 15.44
C GLU A 135 -5.14 13.41 14.12
N HIS A 136 -4.59 12.62 13.21
CA HIS A 136 -5.21 12.21 11.99
C HIS A 136 -6.57 11.54 12.25
N PHE A 137 -7.04 11.46 13.51
CA PHE A 137 -8.27 10.84 14.00
C PHE A 137 -9.05 11.81 14.87
N GLN A 138 -10.34 11.95 14.58
CA GLN A 138 -11.29 12.74 15.36
C GLN A 138 -12.28 11.81 16.03
N LEU A 139 -12.49 11.98 17.34
CA LEU A 139 -13.56 11.31 18.07
C LEU A 139 -14.91 11.81 17.56
N THR A 140 -15.67 10.94 16.89
CA THR A 140 -17.01 11.26 16.37
C THR A 140 -18.14 10.64 17.18
N GLU A 141 -17.85 9.60 17.97
CA GLU A 141 -18.86 8.86 18.75
C GLU A 141 -18.24 8.25 20.02
N GLU A 142 -18.95 8.38 21.16
CA GLU A 142 -18.62 7.72 22.43
C GLU A 142 -19.93 7.39 23.15
N GLU A 143 -20.33 6.11 23.14
CA GLU A 143 -21.54 5.64 23.83
C GLU A 143 -21.29 4.29 24.51
N GLY A 144 -21.16 4.31 25.84
CA GLY A 144 -20.88 3.12 26.64
C GLY A 144 -19.45 2.62 26.42
N SER A 145 -19.32 1.39 25.89
CA SER A 145 -18.03 0.80 25.48
C SER A 145 -17.70 1.03 24.00
N ILE A 146 -18.60 1.64 23.22
CA ILE A 146 -18.39 1.90 21.80
C ILE A 146 -17.74 3.27 21.65
N VAL A 147 -16.58 3.29 20.98
CA VAL A 147 -15.82 4.52 20.71
C VAL A 147 -15.44 4.55 19.24
N ARG A 148 -15.81 5.61 18.53
CA ARG A 148 -15.53 5.80 17.10
C ARG A 148 -14.60 6.97 16.87
N LEU A 149 -13.52 6.70 16.17
CA LEU A 149 -12.54 7.68 15.73
C LEU A 149 -12.51 7.67 14.18
N GLU A 150 -12.84 8.76 13.53
CA GLU A 150 -12.78 8.90 12.06
C GLU A 150 -11.49 9.60 11.62
N ALA A 151 -10.90 9.16 10.51
CA ALA A 151 -9.75 9.86 9.94
C ALA A 151 -10.08 11.33 9.58
N THR A 152 -9.13 12.24 9.82
CA THR A 152 -9.14 13.61 9.30
C THR A 152 -9.00 13.66 7.78
N ASP A 153 -8.33 12.65 7.20
CA ASP A 153 -8.30 12.41 5.76
C ASP A 153 -9.57 11.66 5.33
N PRO A 154 -10.38 12.19 4.38
CA PRO A 154 -11.55 11.49 3.84
C PRO A 154 -11.29 10.12 3.18
N GLN A 155 -10.04 9.70 2.96
CA GLN A 155 -9.69 8.35 2.52
C GLN A 155 -9.15 7.43 3.62
N GLY A 156 -8.86 7.96 4.81
CA GLY A 156 -8.36 7.18 5.94
C GLY A 156 -9.40 6.23 6.55
N PRO A 157 -8.95 5.30 7.42
CA PRO A 157 -9.86 4.38 8.08
C PRO A 157 -10.74 5.10 9.13
N THR A 158 -11.79 4.44 9.56
CA THR A 158 -12.48 4.70 10.82
C THR A 158 -12.11 3.60 11.78
N LEU A 159 -11.62 3.95 12.97
CA LEU A 159 -11.47 3.03 14.09
C LEU A 159 -12.76 2.99 14.89
N VAL A 160 -13.18 1.79 15.29
CA VAL A 160 -14.33 1.57 16.16
C VAL A 160 -13.95 0.52 17.20
N MET A 161 -13.93 0.90 18.47
CA MET A 161 -14.04 -0.07 19.56
C MET A 161 -15.49 -0.55 19.59
N LEU A 162 -15.69 -1.85 19.42
CA LEU A 162 -17.03 -2.47 19.42
C LEU A 162 -17.42 -2.94 20.82
N ASP A 163 -16.43 -3.37 21.59
CA ASP A 163 -16.46 -3.63 23.04
C ASP A 163 -15.03 -3.48 23.60
N ASP A 164 -14.80 -3.86 24.87
CA ASP A 164 -13.49 -3.76 25.52
C ASP A 164 -12.45 -4.76 25.00
N LYS A 165 -12.80 -5.67 24.08
CA LYS A 165 -11.92 -6.71 23.53
C LYS A 165 -11.92 -6.80 22.01
N THR A 166 -12.69 -5.94 21.33
CA THR A 166 -12.92 -6.03 19.89
C THR A 166 -12.76 -4.67 19.24
N ALA A 167 -11.74 -4.53 18.39
CA ALA A 167 -11.47 -3.32 17.63
C ALA A 167 -11.64 -3.56 16.13
N LEU A 168 -12.29 -2.62 15.44
CA LEU A 168 -12.53 -2.64 14.00
C LEU A 168 -11.91 -1.39 13.37
N ALA A 169 -10.98 -1.55 12.43
CA ALA A 169 -10.47 -0.47 11.59
C ALA A 169 -10.98 -0.69 10.15
N ALA A 170 -11.79 0.22 9.61
CA ALA A 170 -12.38 0.03 8.28
C ALA A 170 -12.51 1.33 7.50
N SER A 171 -12.32 1.29 6.18
CA SER A 171 -12.70 2.42 5.32
C SER A 171 -14.20 2.75 5.51
N GLU A 172 -14.57 4.03 5.46
CA GLU A 172 -15.94 4.49 5.73
C GLU A 172 -17.00 3.82 4.82
N GLY A 173 -16.62 3.47 3.59
CA GLY A 173 -17.46 2.69 2.67
C GLY A 173 -17.69 1.25 3.15
N MET A 174 -16.65 0.59 3.67
CA MET A 174 -16.71 -0.75 4.23
C MET A 174 -17.46 -0.79 5.57
N LEU A 175 -17.19 0.18 6.46
CA LEU A 175 -17.93 0.32 7.73
C LEU A 175 -19.44 0.44 7.47
N LYS A 176 -19.85 1.27 6.51
CA LYS A 176 -21.25 1.37 6.08
C LYS A 176 -21.83 0.05 5.53
N LYS A 177 -21.05 -0.77 4.81
CA LYS A 177 -21.48 -2.12 4.37
C LYS A 177 -21.68 -3.05 5.58
N LEU A 178 -20.70 -3.11 6.48
CA LEU A 178 -20.72 -3.95 7.68
C LEU A 178 -21.89 -3.57 8.61
N THR A 179 -22.07 -2.29 8.92
CA THR A 179 -23.15 -1.80 9.81
C THR A 179 -24.54 -2.08 9.23
N ARG A 180 -24.74 -2.05 7.90
CA ARG A 180 -26.01 -2.45 7.25
C ARG A 180 -26.28 -3.96 7.34
N ARG A 181 -25.24 -4.77 7.48
CA ARG A 181 -25.27 -6.24 7.63
C ARG A 181 -25.44 -6.67 9.09
N ALA A 182 -25.06 -5.83 10.06
CA ALA A 182 -25.03 -6.19 11.48
C ALA A 182 -26.36 -6.80 11.95
N GLY A 183 -26.27 -7.90 12.71
CA GLY A 183 -27.44 -8.69 13.15
C GLY A 183 -28.08 -9.57 12.06
N ARG A 184 -27.46 -9.76 10.88
CA ARG A 184 -27.95 -10.64 9.80
C ARG A 184 -26.88 -11.65 9.36
N PRO A 185 -27.27 -12.90 9.01
CA PRO A 185 -26.36 -13.85 8.36
C PRO A 185 -25.91 -13.33 7.00
N THR A 186 -24.80 -13.86 6.51
CA THR A 186 -24.12 -13.37 5.30
C THR A 186 -24.20 -14.41 4.22
N GLU A 187 -25.27 -14.33 3.43
CA GLU A 187 -25.54 -15.25 2.34
C GLU A 187 -24.64 -14.94 1.14
N GLY A 188 -23.98 -15.95 0.59
CA GLY A 188 -23.16 -15.80 -0.59
C GLY A 188 -22.15 -16.94 -0.74
N ALA A 189 -22.03 -17.47 -1.95
CA ALA A 189 -21.25 -18.67 -2.22
C ALA A 189 -19.79 -18.61 -1.71
N PHE A 190 -19.17 -17.43 -1.66
CA PHE A 190 -17.82 -17.27 -1.10
C PHE A 190 -17.79 -17.24 0.45
N THR A 191 -18.77 -16.61 1.10
CA THR A 191 -18.86 -16.59 2.57
C THR A 191 -19.29 -17.94 3.12
N ASP A 192 -20.19 -18.62 2.44
CA ASP A 192 -20.57 -20.02 2.73
C ASP A 192 -19.36 -20.96 2.51
N TRP A 193 -18.55 -20.71 1.47
CA TRP A 193 -17.33 -21.48 1.22
C TRP A 193 -16.26 -21.25 2.29
N ILE A 194 -16.00 -20.01 2.73
CA ILE A 194 -15.08 -19.71 3.85
C ILE A 194 -15.55 -20.40 5.13
N ALA A 195 -16.85 -20.36 5.44
CA ALA A 195 -17.41 -20.94 6.66
C ALA A 195 -17.25 -22.47 6.75
N ASN A 196 -16.98 -23.14 5.63
CA ASN A 196 -16.75 -24.58 5.54
C ASN A 196 -15.25 -24.97 5.45
N GLN A 197 -14.31 -24.02 5.61
CA GLN A 197 -12.86 -24.32 5.62
C GLN A 197 -12.36 -24.73 7.01
N GLU A 198 -11.13 -25.27 7.08
CA GLU A 198 -10.54 -25.74 8.33
C GLU A 198 -10.26 -24.58 9.31
N ALA A 199 -10.97 -24.59 10.44
CA ALA A 199 -10.97 -23.49 11.40
C ALA A 199 -9.77 -23.48 12.37
N ASP A 200 -8.76 -24.34 12.20
CA ASP A 200 -7.67 -24.56 13.18
C ASP A 200 -6.24 -24.22 12.69
N ALA A 201 -6.14 -23.20 11.85
CA ALA A 201 -4.84 -22.66 11.38
C ALA A 201 -4.32 -21.48 12.22
N ASP A 202 -3.00 -21.23 12.16
CA ASP A 202 -2.35 -20.03 12.70
C ASP A 202 -2.42 -18.85 11.73
N LEU A 203 -2.42 -19.17 10.43
CA LEU A 203 -2.64 -18.27 9.31
C LEU A 203 -3.60 -18.94 8.32
N HIS A 204 -4.62 -18.22 7.87
CA HIS A 204 -5.56 -18.66 6.85
C HIS A 204 -5.78 -17.52 5.83
N VAL A 205 -5.42 -17.76 4.57
CA VAL A 205 -5.58 -16.83 3.45
C VAL A 205 -6.60 -17.39 2.48
N THR A 206 -7.56 -16.57 2.06
CA THR A 206 -8.56 -16.94 1.06
C THR A 206 -8.74 -15.83 0.04
N VAL A 207 -8.84 -16.22 -1.23
CA VAL A 207 -8.95 -15.33 -2.38
C VAL A 207 -10.18 -15.70 -3.19
N ASN A 208 -11.02 -14.71 -3.50
CA ASN A 208 -12.13 -14.85 -4.43
C ASN A 208 -11.70 -14.31 -5.80
N TYR A 209 -11.60 -15.19 -6.81
CA TYR A 209 -11.19 -14.79 -8.15
C TYR A 209 -12.36 -14.25 -8.99
N GLN A 210 -13.61 -14.42 -8.55
CA GLN A 210 -14.77 -13.96 -9.33
C GLN A 210 -14.79 -12.44 -9.56
N PRO A 211 -14.53 -11.56 -8.55
CA PRO A 211 -14.48 -10.12 -8.78
C PRO A 211 -13.09 -9.63 -9.24
N LEU A 212 -12.06 -10.50 -9.22
CA LEU A 212 -10.73 -10.18 -9.76
C LEU A 212 -10.68 -10.24 -11.29
N ALA A 213 -11.48 -11.09 -11.94
CA ALA A 213 -11.37 -11.34 -13.39
C ALA A 213 -11.30 -10.05 -14.24
N PRO A 214 -12.18 -9.03 -14.08
CA PRO A 214 -12.09 -7.79 -14.87
C PRO A 214 -10.84 -6.96 -14.57
N LEU A 215 -10.31 -7.04 -13.34
CA LEU A 215 -9.08 -6.34 -12.95
C LEU A 215 -7.84 -7.03 -13.52
N VAL A 216 -7.83 -8.36 -13.57
CA VAL A 216 -6.79 -9.17 -14.21
C VAL A 216 -6.78 -8.90 -15.72
N ASP A 217 -7.94 -8.93 -16.37
CA ASP A 217 -8.06 -8.66 -17.81
C ASP A 217 -7.58 -7.24 -18.16
N ALA A 218 -7.94 -6.22 -17.35
CA ALA A 218 -7.47 -4.85 -17.52
C ALA A 218 -5.95 -4.71 -17.28
N ALA A 219 -5.40 -5.37 -16.25
CA ALA A 219 -3.96 -5.33 -15.97
C ALA A 219 -3.13 -6.01 -17.09
N LEU A 220 -3.62 -7.13 -17.63
CA LEU A 220 -3.00 -7.81 -18.77
C LEU A 220 -3.03 -6.98 -20.05
N ALA A 221 -4.07 -6.16 -20.25
CA ALA A 221 -4.16 -5.23 -21.36
C ALA A 221 -3.24 -4.01 -21.20
N ALA A 222 -3.02 -3.54 -19.97
CA ALA A 222 -2.27 -2.31 -19.68
C ALA A 222 -0.75 -2.51 -19.44
N GLY A 223 -0.31 -3.69 -19.01
CA GLY A 223 1.05 -3.92 -18.52
C GLY A 223 1.71 -5.21 -19.03
N GLY A 224 1.36 -5.66 -20.24
CA GLY A 224 1.83 -6.94 -20.78
C GLY A 224 3.35 -7.10 -20.87
N ASP A 225 4.08 -6.03 -21.14
CA ASP A 225 5.50 -6.07 -21.55
C ASP A 225 6.50 -6.35 -20.42
N GLU A 226 6.20 -6.01 -19.16
CA GLU A 226 7.05 -6.37 -18.00
C GLU A 226 6.91 -7.84 -17.59
N ILE A 227 5.83 -8.50 -18.03
CA ILE A 227 5.54 -9.89 -17.69
C ILE A 227 6.41 -10.80 -18.57
N PRO A 228 7.27 -11.68 -18.00
CA PRO A 228 8.09 -12.58 -18.79
C PRO A 228 7.27 -13.42 -19.76
N ASP A 229 7.71 -13.52 -21.01
CA ASP A 229 7.08 -14.33 -22.07
C ASP A 229 6.90 -15.81 -21.68
N THR A 230 7.72 -16.30 -20.76
CA THR A 230 7.60 -17.66 -20.19
C THR A 230 6.39 -17.84 -19.27
N VAL A 231 5.88 -16.77 -18.66
CA VAL A 231 4.76 -16.79 -17.70
C VAL A 231 3.46 -16.27 -18.32
N ARG A 232 3.56 -15.30 -19.24
CA ARG A 232 2.45 -14.65 -19.94
C ARG A 232 1.37 -15.62 -20.49
N PRO A 233 1.69 -16.81 -21.05
CA PRO A 233 0.68 -17.76 -21.56
C PRO A 233 -0.25 -18.34 -20.49
N TYR A 234 0.19 -18.39 -19.22
CA TYR A 234 -0.56 -19.01 -18.13
C TYR A 234 -1.54 -18.04 -17.44
N LEU A 235 -1.30 -16.73 -17.52
CA LEU A 235 -2.08 -15.73 -16.75
C LEU A 235 -3.57 -15.69 -17.13
N LYS A 236 -3.91 -16.01 -18.39
CA LYS A 236 -5.31 -16.18 -18.83
C LYS A 236 -6.07 -17.25 -18.02
N HIS A 237 -5.37 -18.22 -17.43
CA HIS A 237 -5.97 -19.28 -16.61
C HIS A 237 -6.24 -18.87 -15.16
N LEU A 238 -5.85 -17.66 -14.72
CA LEU A 238 -6.35 -17.09 -13.47
C LEU A 238 -7.88 -16.95 -13.51
N ASN A 239 -8.45 -16.75 -14.71
CA ASN A 239 -9.90 -16.72 -14.92
C ASN A 239 -10.56 -18.11 -14.89
N ASP A 240 -9.81 -19.21 -14.82
CA ASP A 240 -10.35 -20.57 -14.59
C ASP A 240 -10.55 -20.85 -13.08
N ILE A 241 -9.93 -20.05 -12.20
CA ILE A 241 -10.02 -20.17 -10.74
C ILE A 241 -11.32 -19.54 -10.23
N ARG A 242 -12.06 -20.25 -9.38
CA ARG A 242 -13.19 -19.72 -8.61
C ARG A 242 -12.69 -19.09 -7.32
N TYR A 243 -12.05 -19.90 -6.47
CA TYR A 243 -11.52 -19.52 -5.17
C TYR A 243 -10.12 -20.12 -4.99
N ALA A 244 -9.29 -19.50 -4.17
CA ALA A 244 -8.08 -20.13 -3.66
C ALA A 244 -8.02 -20.00 -2.14
N LYS A 245 -7.48 -21.01 -1.47
CA LYS A 245 -7.18 -21.01 -0.04
C LYS A 245 -5.73 -21.41 0.19
N ALA A 246 -5.21 -20.93 1.30
CA ALA A 246 -4.04 -21.49 1.93
C ALA A 246 -4.17 -21.37 3.44
N TRP A 247 -3.74 -22.38 4.16
CA TRP A 247 -3.62 -22.28 5.59
C TRP A 247 -2.36 -22.97 6.10
N LEU A 248 -1.91 -22.52 7.26
CA LEU A 248 -0.67 -22.94 7.89
C LEU A 248 -0.90 -23.14 9.38
N ARG A 249 -0.60 -24.34 9.87
CA ARG A 249 -0.43 -24.67 11.28
C ARG A 249 1.07 -24.72 11.55
N LEU A 250 1.57 -23.91 12.48
CA LEU A 250 3.01 -23.74 12.72
C LEU A 250 3.57 -24.69 13.80
N PHE A 251 2.76 -25.05 14.79
CA PHE A 251 3.18 -25.72 16.03
C PHE A 251 2.27 -26.88 16.42
N ASN A 252 2.69 -27.71 17.39
CA ASN A 252 2.10 -28.99 17.81
C ASN A 252 2.02 -30.09 16.72
N GLN A 253 1.45 -29.80 15.56
CA GLN A 253 1.41 -30.65 14.36
C GLN A 253 1.54 -29.73 13.14
N PRO A 254 2.77 -29.32 12.76
CA PRO A 254 2.96 -28.38 11.67
C PRO A 254 2.43 -28.95 10.36
N ASP A 255 1.56 -28.21 9.69
CA ASP A 255 0.82 -28.67 8.52
C ASP A 255 0.44 -27.48 7.64
N CYS A 256 0.25 -27.69 6.34
CA CYS A 256 -0.23 -26.66 5.43
C CYS A 256 -0.99 -27.25 4.25
N GLU A 257 -2.13 -26.64 3.95
CA GLU A 257 -2.84 -26.83 2.68
C GLU A 257 -2.65 -25.58 1.82
N VAL A 258 -2.44 -25.78 0.53
CA VAL A 258 -2.68 -24.76 -0.50
C VAL A 258 -3.60 -25.38 -1.51
N ALA A 259 -4.75 -24.76 -1.78
CA ALA A 259 -5.72 -25.32 -2.71
C ALA A 259 -6.41 -24.25 -3.56
N ILE A 260 -6.73 -24.62 -4.79
CA ILE A 260 -7.39 -23.82 -5.82
C ILE A 260 -8.66 -24.56 -6.23
N GLU A 261 -9.82 -23.93 -6.09
CA GLU A 261 -11.09 -24.44 -6.60
C GLU A 261 -11.35 -23.86 -7.99
N ALA A 262 -11.56 -24.73 -8.98
CA ALA A 262 -11.91 -24.36 -10.35
C ALA A 262 -13.36 -23.90 -10.48
N LYS A 263 -13.66 -23.09 -11.51
CA LYS A 263 -15.04 -22.63 -11.79
C LYS A 263 -15.98 -23.75 -12.23
N ASP A 264 -15.47 -24.77 -12.92
CA ASP A 264 -16.19 -25.93 -13.46
C ASP A 264 -15.17 -27.05 -13.81
N ASP A 265 -15.66 -28.23 -14.22
CA ASP A 265 -14.80 -29.38 -14.54
C ASP A 265 -13.87 -29.14 -15.73
N ALA A 266 -14.26 -28.30 -16.70
CA ALA A 266 -13.40 -27.98 -17.84
C ALA A 266 -12.31 -26.97 -17.46
N ALA A 267 -12.61 -26.03 -16.56
CA ALA A 267 -11.64 -25.17 -15.91
C ALA A 267 -10.67 -25.98 -15.04
N ALA A 268 -11.16 -27.01 -14.35
CA ALA A 268 -10.34 -27.93 -13.57
C ALA A 268 -9.34 -28.68 -14.47
N ASP A 269 -9.78 -29.23 -15.60
CA ASP A 269 -8.90 -29.90 -16.55
C ASP A 269 -7.83 -28.95 -17.15
N ARG A 270 -8.20 -27.69 -17.43
CA ARG A 270 -7.23 -26.66 -17.88
C ARG A 270 -6.19 -26.33 -16.81
N LEU A 271 -6.62 -26.09 -15.57
CA LEU A 271 -5.72 -25.80 -14.45
C LEU A 271 -4.77 -26.97 -14.16
N ALA A 272 -5.25 -28.21 -14.26
CA ALA A 272 -4.41 -29.40 -14.15
C ALA A 272 -3.28 -29.42 -15.21
N GLY A 273 -3.61 -29.07 -16.46
CA GLY A 273 -2.62 -28.90 -17.53
C GLY A 273 -1.58 -27.82 -17.19
N VAL A 274 -2.05 -26.64 -16.80
CA VAL A 274 -1.19 -25.49 -16.43
C VAL A 274 -0.23 -25.82 -15.29
N VAL A 275 -0.67 -26.48 -14.22
CA VAL A 275 0.22 -26.84 -13.11
C VAL A 275 1.30 -27.84 -13.56
N ASN A 276 0.96 -28.82 -14.38
CA ASN A 276 1.95 -29.75 -14.96
C ASN A 276 2.96 -29.04 -15.88
N GLU A 277 2.51 -28.11 -16.71
CA GLU A 277 3.36 -27.29 -17.59
C GLU A 277 4.30 -26.37 -16.79
N LEU A 278 3.82 -25.78 -15.69
CA LEU A 278 4.61 -24.97 -14.77
C LEU A 278 5.66 -25.80 -14.00
N LEU A 279 5.31 -27.01 -13.54
CA LEU A 279 6.28 -27.93 -12.93
C LEU A 279 7.36 -28.36 -13.93
N ALA A 280 6.99 -28.63 -15.19
CA ALA A 280 7.93 -28.94 -16.26
C ALA A 280 8.79 -27.73 -16.70
N LEU A 281 8.28 -26.50 -16.56
CA LEU A 281 9.07 -25.27 -16.74
C LEU A 281 10.08 -25.10 -15.59
N GLN A 282 9.64 -25.28 -14.35
CA GLN A 282 10.48 -25.19 -13.15
C GLN A 282 11.60 -26.25 -13.15
N GLN A 283 11.33 -27.46 -13.66
CA GLN A 283 12.35 -28.48 -13.91
C GLN A 283 13.42 -27.97 -14.89
N ARG A 284 13.02 -27.51 -16.09
CA ARG A 284 13.95 -27.04 -17.12
C ARG A 284 14.82 -25.87 -16.63
N MET A 285 14.22 -24.88 -15.97
CA MET A 285 14.96 -23.75 -15.39
C MET A 285 15.97 -24.20 -14.31
N SER A 286 15.61 -25.23 -13.53
CA SER A 286 16.52 -25.80 -12.52
C SER A 286 17.67 -26.57 -13.17
N GLU A 287 17.41 -27.32 -14.24
CA GLU A 287 18.44 -28.05 -15.02
C GLU A 287 19.39 -27.08 -15.75
N GLU A 288 18.87 -26.00 -16.33
CA GLU A 288 19.67 -24.91 -16.92
C GLU A 288 20.53 -24.22 -15.87
N SER A 289 19.98 -23.95 -14.67
CA SER A 289 20.74 -23.38 -13.55
C SER A 289 21.88 -24.31 -13.08
N ILE A 290 21.63 -25.62 -13.03
CA ILE A 290 22.66 -26.63 -12.73
C ILE A 290 23.74 -26.66 -13.83
N ALA A 291 23.37 -26.46 -15.10
CA ALA A 291 24.28 -26.49 -16.24
C ALA A 291 25.20 -25.25 -16.34
N GLN A 292 24.87 -24.15 -15.65
CA GLN A 292 25.70 -22.94 -15.58
C GLN A 292 26.81 -23.03 -14.50
N LEU A 293 26.75 -24.02 -13.61
CA LEU A 293 27.76 -24.23 -12.56
C LEU A 293 29.03 -24.88 -13.12
N ASP A 294 30.19 -24.41 -12.66
CA ASP A 294 31.51 -24.93 -13.06
C ASP A 294 31.80 -26.27 -12.35
N PRO A 295 31.87 -27.41 -13.06
CA PRO A 295 32.16 -28.71 -12.46
C PRO A 295 33.63 -28.88 -12.05
N THR A 296 34.51 -27.94 -12.40
CA THR A 296 35.92 -27.95 -11.98
C THR A 296 36.13 -27.29 -10.62
N ASP A 297 35.20 -26.45 -10.16
CA ASP A 297 35.20 -25.90 -8.81
C ASP A 297 34.64 -26.92 -7.79
N PRO A 298 35.38 -27.27 -6.72
CA PRO A 298 34.96 -28.30 -5.76
C PRO A 298 33.67 -27.98 -4.98
N LEU A 299 33.32 -26.71 -4.81
CA LEU A 299 32.09 -26.29 -4.11
C LEU A 299 30.89 -26.36 -5.06
N GLN A 300 31.04 -25.90 -6.29
CA GLN A 300 29.99 -25.98 -7.32
C GLN A 300 29.71 -27.43 -7.72
N GLU A 301 30.71 -28.30 -7.85
CA GLU A 301 30.49 -29.75 -8.05
C GLU A 301 29.81 -30.43 -6.84
N ALA A 302 29.97 -29.91 -5.62
CA ALA A 302 29.17 -30.36 -4.49
C ALA A 302 27.71 -29.85 -4.59
N MET A 303 27.48 -28.63 -5.07
CA MET A 303 26.14 -28.07 -5.31
C MET A 303 25.40 -28.82 -6.43
N ILE A 304 26.05 -29.12 -7.56
CA ILE A 304 25.49 -29.91 -8.67
C ILE A 304 25.00 -31.27 -8.16
N ARG A 305 25.81 -31.99 -7.37
CA ARG A 305 25.44 -33.29 -6.78
C ARG A 305 24.32 -33.17 -5.74
N TYR A 306 24.30 -32.10 -4.95
CA TYR A 306 23.21 -31.83 -4.01
C TYR A 306 21.89 -31.58 -4.76
N GLN A 307 21.86 -30.64 -5.71
CA GLN A 307 20.68 -30.26 -6.47
C GLN A 307 20.11 -31.42 -7.29
N ARG A 308 20.95 -32.19 -8.01
CA ARG A 308 20.50 -33.38 -8.76
C ARG A 308 19.89 -34.47 -7.86
N ARG A 309 20.29 -34.55 -6.60
CA ARG A 309 19.74 -35.50 -5.62
C ARG A 309 18.42 -35.02 -5.02
N THR A 310 18.28 -33.73 -4.73
CA THR A 310 17.12 -33.18 -4.00
C THR A 310 16.00 -32.69 -4.92
N LEU A 311 16.30 -32.19 -6.13
CA LEU A 311 15.30 -31.67 -7.06
C LEU A 311 14.17 -32.68 -7.37
N PRO A 312 14.44 -33.97 -7.66
CA PRO A 312 13.37 -34.96 -7.89
C PRO A 312 12.51 -35.23 -6.65
N GLN A 313 13.07 -35.06 -5.45
CA GLN A 313 12.36 -35.25 -4.18
C GLN A 313 11.37 -34.09 -3.97
N TYR A 314 11.80 -32.84 -4.21
CA TYR A 314 10.89 -31.68 -4.18
C TYR A 314 9.80 -31.79 -5.24
N GLN A 315 10.10 -32.28 -6.45
CA GLN A 315 9.11 -32.44 -7.51
C GLN A 315 8.04 -33.47 -7.15
N GLN A 316 8.42 -34.61 -6.55
CA GLN A 316 7.46 -35.59 -6.03
C GLN A 316 6.59 -35.00 -4.90
N MET A 317 7.15 -34.10 -4.09
CA MET A 317 6.42 -33.36 -3.06
C MET A 317 5.53 -32.24 -3.62
N LEU A 318 5.66 -31.82 -4.89
CA LEU A 318 4.88 -30.74 -5.50
C LEU A 318 3.84 -31.24 -6.51
N VAL A 319 3.59 -32.55 -6.58
CA VAL A 319 2.51 -33.12 -7.40
C VAL A 319 1.16 -32.71 -6.79
N PRO A 320 0.31 -31.95 -7.50
CA PRO A 320 -1.00 -31.56 -7.00
C PRO A 320 -1.92 -32.78 -6.88
N GLN A 321 -2.62 -32.89 -5.76
CA GLN A 321 -3.73 -33.83 -5.63
C GLN A 321 -5.01 -33.13 -6.13
N ARG A 322 -5.82 -33.85 -6.91
CA ARG A 322 -7.12 -33.38 -7.40
C ARG A 322 -8.23 -34.12 -6.68
N ASP A 323 -9.10 -33.39 -6.00
CA ASP A 323 -10.40 -33.89 -5.55
C ASP A 323 -11.52 -33.07 -6.20
N GLY A 324 -12.15 -33.63 -7.23
CA GLY A 324 -13.16 -32.96 -8.05
C GLY A 324 -12.67 -31.67 -8.70
N LEU A 325 -13.18 -30.54 -8.19
CA LEU A 325 -12.84 -29.17 -8.63
C LEU A 325 -11.64 -28.57 -7.88
N VAL A 326 -11.16 -29.21 -6.81
CA VAL A 326 -10.11 -28.69 -5.94
C VAL A 326 -8.76 -29.30 -6.34
N PHE A 327 -7.78 -28.43 -6.54
CA PHE A 327 -6.37 -28.77 -6.79
C PHE A 327 -5.54 -28.27 -5.63
N GLY A 328 -4.89 -29.16 -4.91
CA GLY A 328 -4.12 -28.74 -3.75
C GLY A 328 -2.89 -29.56 -3.46
N TYR A 329 -2.02 -28.95 -2.66
CA TYR A 329 -1.00 -29.68 -1.94
C TYR A 329 -1.54 -30.10 -0.57
N HIS A 330 -1.56 -31.42 -0.35
CA HIS A 330 -1.77 -32.03 0.96
C HIS A 330 -0.55 -32.92 1.27
N PRO A 331 0.15 -32.71 2.41
CA PRO A 331 1.29 -33.54 2.79
C PRO A 331 0.85 -34.93 3.29
N THR A 332 0.52 -35.84 2.37
CA THR A 332 0.24 -37.24 2.69
C THR A 332 1.49 -37.99 3.16
N GLU A 333 1.51 -38.34 4.44
CA GLU A 333 2.30 -39.40 5.12
C GLU A 333 3.84 -39.39 5.05
N MET A 334 4.49 -38.61 4.17
CA MET A 334 5.96 -38.47 4.15
C MET A 334 6.50 -37.41 5.15
N ALA A 335 5.66 -36.95 6.08
CA ALA A 335 5.88 -35.79 6.95
C ALA A 335 6.66 -36.08 8.26
N ASP A 336 7.03 -37.34 8.55
CA ASP A 336 7.72 -37.74 9.79
C ASP A 336 9.13 -37.15 10.00
N SER A 337 9.63 -36.31 9.07
CA SER A 337 10.89 -35.59 9.23
C SER A 337 10.70 -34.08 9.18
N LEU A 338 11.11 -33.42 10.27
CA LEU A 338 11.07 -31.95 10.46
C LEU A 338 11.66 -31.14 9.30
N GLN A 339 12.56 -31.70 8.49
CA GLN A 339 13.16 -31.02 7.34
C GLN A 339 12.25 -30.97 6.11
N VAL A 340 11.35 -31.94 5.92
CA VAL A 340 10.45 -32.01 4.77
C VAL A 340 9.29 -31.03 4.92
N ASN A 341 8.62 -31.03 6.08
CA ASN A 341 7.52 -30.08 6.35
C ASN A 341 7.96 -28.61 6.22
N SER A 342 9.12 -28.24 6.78
CA SER A 342 9.60 -26.86 6.70
C SER A 342 9.87 -26.37 5.27
N MET A 343 10.28 -27.25 4.36
CA MET A 343 10.62 -26.85 2.98
C MET A 343 9.39 -26.78 2.08
N LEU A 344 8.40 -27.65 2.29
CA LEU A 344 7.11 -27.58 1.62
C LEU A 344 6.32 -26.34 2.01
N GLN A 345 6.33 -25.97 3.28
CA GLN A 345 5.77 -24.70 3.76
C GLN A 345 6.40 -23.50 3.03
N ILE A 346 7.73 -23.48 2.88
CA ILE A 346 8.44 -22.42 2.14
C ILE A 346 8.07 -22.41 0.65
N SER A 347 7.88 -23.58 0.01
CA SER A 347 7.46 -23.67 -1.41
C SER A 347 6.00 -23.25 -1.62
N ALA A 348 5.09 -23.69 -0.75
CA ALA A 348 3.70 -23.27 -0.69
C ALA A 348 3.58 -21.74 -0.52
N ILE A 349 4.27 -21.20 0.49
CA ILE A 349 4.39 -19.75 0.71
C ILE A 349 5.03 -19.08 -0.51
N GLY A 350 6.01 -19.70 -1.17
CA GLY A 350 6.63 -19.17 -2.40
C GLY A 350 5.66 -19.02 -3.56
N ILE A 351 4.78 -20.01 -3.79
CA ILE A 351 3.74 -19.96 -4.83
C ILE A 351 2.63 -18.97 -4.45
N LEU A 352 2.20 -18.95 -3.19
CA LEU A 352 1.21 -17.99 -2.69
C LEU A 352 1.73 -16.57 -2.73
N VAL A 353 2.97 -16.34 -2.34
CA VAL A 353 3.64 -15.05 -2.53
C VAL A 353 3.73 -14.76 -4.02
N ALA A 354 4.13 -15.67 -4.90
CA ALA A 354 4.15 -15.38 -6.34
C ALA A 354 2.77 -15.00 -6.93
N LEU A 355 1.67 -15.54 -6.41
CA LEU A 355 0.30 -15.23 -6.84
C LEU A 355 -0.29 -13.98 -6.15
N LEU A 356 0.05 -13.75 -4.88
CA LEU A 356 -0.43 -12.61 -4.09
C LEU A 356 0.45 -11.37 -4.24
N LEU A 357 1.73 -11.52 -4.58
CA LEU A 357 2.69 -10.42 -4.68
C LEU A 357 2.28 -9.41 -5.76
N PRO A 358 1.78 -9.77 -6.96
CA PRO A 358 1.22 -8.81 -7.89
C PRO A 358 0.02 -8.04 -7.30
N ALA A 359 -0.89 -8.72 -6.59
CA ALA A 359 -2.05 -8.09 -5.97
C ALA A 359 -1.68 -7.19 -4.77
N VAL A 360 -0.71 -7.61 -3.95
CA VAL A 360 -0.18 -6.86 -2.80
C VAL A 360 0.73 -5.73 -3.25
N GLN A 361 1.48 -5.88 -4.34
CA GLN A 361 2.23 -4.79 -4.98
C GLN A 361 1.29 -3.78 -5.59
N ALA A 362 0.24 -4.20 -6.33
CA ALA A 362 -0.79 -3.30 -6.83
C ALA A 362 -1.53 -2.56 -5.70
N ALA A 363 -1.84 -3.23 -4.58
CA ALA A 363 -2.46 -2.60 -3.41
C ALA A 363 -1.49 -1.64 -2.69
N ARG A 364 -0.21 -2.00 -2.53
CA ARG A 364 0.82 -1.12 -1.97
C ARG A 364 1.10 0.08 -2.86
N GLU A 365 1.08 -0.10 -4.17
CA GLU A 365 1.27 0.97 -5.14
C GLU A 365 0.07 1.91 -5.19
N ALA A 366 -1.15 1.37 -5.15
CA ALA A 366 -2.35 2.18 -4.94
C ALA A 366 -2.28 2.97 -3.61
N ALA A 367 -1.79 2.36 -2.52
CA ALA A 367 -1.62 3.06 -1.25
C ALA A 367 -0.53 4.16 -1.30
N ARG A 368 0.64 3.90 -1.91
CA ARG A 368 1.70 4.90 -2.11
C ARG A 368 1.22 6.08 -2.95
N ARG A 369 0.57 5.79 -4.10
CA ARG A 369 -0.06 6.78 -4.96
C ARG A 369 -1.12 7.59 -4.23
N ASN A 370 -1.95 6.97 -3.38
CA ASN A 370 -2.92 7.71 -2.57
C ASN A 370 -2.25 8.63 -1.53
N SER A 371 -1.15 8.21 -0.89
CA SER A 371 -0.37 9.09 -0.02
C SER A 371 0.29 10.24 -0.79
N SER A 372 0.77 9.99 -2.01
CA SER A 372 1.29 11.06 -2.88
C SER A 372 0.19 12.04 -3.31
N MET A 373 -0.99 11.54 -3.67
CA MET A 373 -2.18 12.37 -3.94
C MET A 373 -2.55 13.23 -2.72
N TYR A 374 -2.46 12.69 -1.51
CA TYR A 374 -2.68 13.43 -0.26
C TYR A 374 -1.61 14.52 -0.04
N ASN A 375 -0.33 14.22 -0.30
CA ASN A 375 0.76 15.20 -0.22
C ASN A 375 0.55 16.36 -1.20
N LEU A 376 0.30 16.06 -2.48
CA LEU A 376 -0.08 17.08 -3.48
C LEU A 376 -1.34 17.84 -3.08
N LYS A 377 -2.34 17.17 -2.49
CA LYS A 377 -3.58 17.82 -2.02
C LYS A 377 -3.31 18.81 -0.88
N LYS A 378 -2.38 18.49 0.04
CA LYS A 378 -1.92 19.41 1.09
C LYS A 378 -1.21 20.63 0.48
N LEU A 379 -0.29 20.42 -0.46
CA LEU A 379 0.45 21.51 -1.12
C LEU A 379 -0.48 22.45 -1.89
N ILE A 380 -1.40 21.91 -2.71
CA ILE A 380 -2.31 22.76 -3.49
C ILE A 380 -3.32 23.50 -2.60
N VAL A 381 -3.81 22.89 -1.52
CA VAL A 381 -4.65 23.61 -0.54
C VAL A 381 -3.88 24.76 0.11
N ALA A 382 -2.61 24.57 0.49
CA ALA A 382 -1.79 25.66 1.01
C ALA A 382 -1.58 26.79 -0.03
N LEU A 383 -1.39 26.45 -1.31
CA LEU A 383 -1.34 27.42 -2.42
C LEU A 383 -2.66 28.19 -2.58
N LEU A 384 -3.82 27.54 -2.47
CA LEU A 384 -5.12 28.20 -2.53
C LEU A 384 -5.37 29.13 -1.32
N VAL A 385 -4.93 28.75 -0.11
CA VAL A 385 -5.07 29.63 1.07
C VAL A 385 -4.10 30.82 0.98
N TYR A 386 -2.90 30.61 0.42
CA TYR A 386 -1.99 31.70 0.08
C TYR A 386 -2.64 32.68 -0.92
N GLU A 387 -3.26 32.18 -1.99
CA GLU A 387 -3.99 33.02 -2.96
C GLU A 387 -5.11 33.81 -2.30
N GLY A 388 -5.93 33.16 -1.45
CA GLY A 388 -6.99 33.83 -0.71
C GLY A 388 -6.50 34.91 0.27
N ALA A 389 -5.26 34.82 0.74
CA ALA A 389 -4.64 35.80 1.64
C ALA A 389 -3.99 36.98 0.90
N TYR A 390 -3.30 36.71 -0.23
CA TYR A 390 -2.49 37.71 -0.95
C TYR A 390 -3.07 38.15 -2.30
N GLY A 391 -4.18 37.56 -2.75
CA GLY A 391 -4.83 37.80 -4.04
C GLY A 391 -4.09 37.28 -5.28
N ASN A 392 -3.04 36.48 -5.06
CA ASN A 392 -2.24 35.82 -6.09
C ASN A 392 -1.60 34.56 -5.49
N LEU A 393 -1.35 33.55 -6.32
CA LEU A 393 -0.44 32.45 -6.00
C LEU A 393 0.96 33.00 -5.67
N PRO A 394 1.82 32.26 -4.93
CA PRO A 394 3.19 32.69 -4.68
C PRO A 394 3.96 32.84 -6.00
N ALA A 395 4.90 33.79 -6.03
CA ALA A 395 5.93 33.81 -7.06
C ALA A 395 6.82 32.55 -6.94
N GLN A 396 7.47 32.13 -8.02
CA GLN A 396 8.39 30.97 -8.04
C GLN A 396 9.43 31.04 -6.92
N ALA A 397 9.94 32.24 -6.67
CA ALA A 397 10.94 32.54 -5.67
C ALA A 397 10.55 33.75 -4.81
N ILE A 398 10.97 33.73 -3.56
CA ILE A 398 11.23 34.94 -2.77
C ILE A 398 12.50 35.57 -3.36
N THR A 399 12.48 36.87 -3.64
CA THR A 399 13.62 37.60 -4.23
C THR A 399 14.13 38.70 -3.31
N ASP A 400 15.38 39.13 -3.53
CA ASP A 400 15.87 40.41 -3.00
C ASP A 400 15.27 41.63 -3.74
N ASP A 401 15.67 42.84 -3.33
CA ASP A 401 15.26 44.11 -3.94
C ASP A 401 15.74 44.24 -5.41
N GLU A 402 16.83 43.54 -5.77
CA GLU A 402 17.38 43.41 -7.12
C GLU A 402 16.70 42.32 -7.98
N GLY A 403 15.76 41.57 -7.42
CA GLY A 403 15.01 40.50 -8.10
C GLY A 403 15.77 39.18 -8.28
N GLN A 404 16.87 38.95 -7.57
CA GLN A 404 17.56 37.66 -7.57
C GLN A 404 16.75 36.62 -6.78
N PRO A 405 16.59 35.39 -7.28
CA PRO A 405 15.83 34.35 -6.61
C PRO A 405 16.62 33.77 -5.42
N LEU A 406 16.10 33.96 -4.20
CA LEU A 406 16.74 33.51 -2.96
C LEU A 406 16.21 32.14 -2.51
N LEU A 407 14.89 32.02 -2.30
CA LEU A 407 14.22 30.86 -1.71
C LEU A 407 12.99 30.46 -2.52
N SER A 408 12.66 29.17 -2.55
CA SER A 408 11.49 28.64 -3.26
C SER A 408 10.14 29.15 -2.72
N TRP A 409 9.13 29.18 -3.58
CA TRP A 409 7.70 29.25 -3.22
C TRP A 409 7.30 28.27 -2.10
N ARG A 410 7.96 27.11 -2.02
CA ARG A 410 7.77 26.09 -0.98
C ARG A 410 8.05 26.62 0.43
N VAL A 411 9.01 27.54 0.56
CA VAL A 411 9.28 28.25 1.82
C VAL A 411 8.17 29.27 2.09
N ALA A 412 7.75 30.03 1.08
CA ALA A 412 6.67 31.03 1.19
C ALA A 412 5.33 30.44 1.65
N ILE A 413 5.04 29.17 1.37
CA ILE A 413 3.80 28.50 1.82
C ILE A 413 3.89 27.80 3.18
N LEU A 414 5.06 27.77 3.85
CA LEU A 414 5.21 27.12 5.16
C LEU A 414 4.21 27.60 6.24
N PRO A 415 3.87 28.90 6.36
CA PRO A 415 2.80 29.36 7.26
C PRO A 415 1.45 28.68 7.01
N PHE A 416 1.13 28.45 5.74
CA PHE A 416 -0.12 27.83 5.26
C PHE A 416 -0.12 26.30 5.36
N LEU A 417 1.05 25.71 5.65
CA LEU A 417 1.24 24.30 6.01
C LEU A 417 1.36 24.09 7.53
N GLU A 418 0.99 25.11 8.34
CA GLU A 418 1.12 25.12 9.81
C GLU A 418 2.59 25.02 10.30
N LYS A 419 3.55 25.39 9.45
CA LYS A 419 5.00 25.36 9.73
C LYS A 419 5.59 26.76 9.96
N GLN A 420 4.84 27.67 10.60
CA GLN A 420 5.31 29.02 10.96
C GLN A 420 6.66 28.99 11.70
N ALA A 421 6.82 28.10 12.68
CA ALA A 421 8.06 27.99 13.45
C ALA A 421 9.28 27.52 12.63
N LEU A 422 9.07 26.91 11.46
CA LEU A 422 10.14 26.60 10.50
C LEU A 422 10.38 27.78 9.55
N TYR A 423 9.32 28.46 9.11
CA TYR A 423 9.40 29.68 8.32
C TYR A 423 10.23 30.77 9.02
N ASP A 424 9.97 30.99 10.32
CA ASP A 424 10.66 31.99 11.15
C ASP A 424 12.15 31.69 11.37
N GLN A 425 12.64 30.49 10.99
CA GLN A 425 14.07 30.14 11.04
C GLN A 425 14.82 30.52 9.76
N PHE A 426 14.15 30.71 8.62
CA PHE A 426 14.81 31.08 7.36
C PHE A 426 15.26 32.53 7.37
N HIS A 427 16.48 32.79 6.89
CA HIS A 427 16.92 34.13 6.52
C HIS A 427 16.40 34.41 5.10
N LEU A 428 15.32 35.20 5.01
CA LEU A 428 14.61 35.47 3.76
C LEU A 428 15.38 36.39 2.81
N ASP A 429 16.43 37.04 3.31
CA ASP A 429 17.41 37.88 2.63
C ASP A 429 18.69 37.12 2.23
N GLU A 430 18.78 35.82 2.55
CA GLU A 430 19.88 34.93 2.13
C GLU A 430 19.39 33.88 1.12
N PRO A 431 20.24 33.46 0.16
CA PRO A 431 19.88 32.40 -0.78
C PRO A 431 19.72 31.04 -0.08
N TRP A 432 19.03 30.11 -0.75
CA TRP A 432 18.75 28.75 -0.29
C TRP A 432 20.00 27.91 0.07
N ASP A 433 21.13 28.19 -0.56
CA ASP A 433 22.43 27.52 -0.37
C ASP A 433 23.38 28.28 0.57
N SER A 434 22.92 29.35 1.21
CA SER A 434 23.64 30.00 2.30
C SER A 434 23.94 29.01 3.44
N PRO A 435 25.06 29.17 4.19
CA PRO A 435 25.39 28.27 5.30
C PRO A 435 24.29 28.15 6.36
N HIS A 436 23.46 29.18 6.52
CA HIS A 436 22.31 29.18 7.42
C HIS A 436 21.11 28.42 6.82
N ASN A 437 20.58 28.85 5.66
CA ASN A 437 19.38 28.23 5.08
C ASN A 437 19.63 26.77 4.66
N LEU A 438 20.85 26.43 4.22
CA LEU A 438 21.23 25.05 3.90
C LEU A 438 21.20 24.13 5.13
N SER A 439 21.39 24.66 6.34
CA SER A 439 21.26 23.87 7.59
C SER A 439 19.81 23.47 7.90
N LEU A 440 18.83 24.17 7.32
CA LEU A 440 17.40 23.88 7.44
C LEU A 440 16.90 22.89 6.38
N LEU A 441 17.71 22.56 5.37
CA LEU A 441 17.36 21.64 4.29
C LEU A 441 16.84 20.27 4.80
N PRO A 442 17.43 19.63 5.84
CA PRO A 442 16.94 18.35 6.38
C PRO A 442 15.63 18.47 7.19
N LEU A 443 15.13 19.69 7.45
CA LEU A 443 13.85 19.93 8.14
C LEU A 443 12.67 19.98 7.16
N MET A 444 12.83 19.41 5.96
CA MET A 444 11.79 19.33 4.93
C MET A 444 10.48 18.75 5.48
N PRO A 445 9.35 19.44 5.35
CA PRO A 445 8.05 18.86 5.68
C PRO A 445 7.72 17.60 4.85
N GLU A 446 7.14 16.60 5.49
CA GLU A 446 6.88 15.25 4.95
C GLU A 446 5.97 15.20 3.71
N TYR A 447 5.21 16.27 3.44
CA TYR A 447 4.35 16.41 2.26
C TYR A 447 5.06 16.96 1.02
N PHE A 448 6.37 17.24 1.08
CA PHE A 448 7.16 17.60 -0.10
C PHE A 448 7.79 16.40 -0.83
N ILE A 449 7.68 15.18 -0.30
CA ILE A 449 8.27 13.97 -0.89
C ILE A 449 7.21 12.98 -1.37
N ASP A 450 7.53 12.22 -2.41
CA ASP A 450 6.75 11.06 -2.84
C ASP A 450 7.10 9.80 -2.03
N PRO A 451 6.13 9.08 -1.45
CA PRO A 451 6.34 7.80 -0.75
C PRO A 451 6.87 6.64 -1.62
N SER A 452 7.01 6.84 -2.93
CA SER A 452 7.49 5.88 -3.93
C SER A 452 8.89 6.23 -4.45
N GLY A 453 9.39 7.44 -4.18
CA GLY A 453 10.76 7.85 -4.49
C GLY A 453 11.80 7.14 -3.63
N SER A 454 13.07 7.19 -4.03
CA SER A 454 14.16 6.50 -3.33
C SER A 454 14.72 7.26 -2.11
N PHE A 455 14.34 8.52 -1.91
CA PHE A 455 14.78 9.37 -0.78
C PHE A 455 13.93 9.13 0.48
N ASP A 456 14.49 9.39 1.67
CA ASP A 456 13.76 9.26 2.95
C ASP A 456 13.30 10.60 3.56
N GLY A 457 13.40 11.66 2.76
CA GLY A 457 13.10 13.05 3.14
C GLY A 457 14.27 13.80 3.77
N LYS A 458 15.28 13.12 4.34
CA LYS A 458 16.44 13.79 4.96
C LYS A 458 17.42 14.36 3.95
N ASP A 459 17.40 13.84 2.73
CA ASP A 459 18.11 14.41 1.57
C ASP A 459 17.59 15.81 1.19
N GLY A 460 16.43 16.23 1.72
CA GLY A 460 15.80 17.52 1.45
C GLY A 460 15.37 17.72 0.00
N LYS A 461 15.18 16.63 -0.75
CA LYS A 461 14.73 16.64 -2.13
C LYS A 461 13.22 16.48 -2.24
N THR A 462 12.60 17.28 -3.11
CA THR A 462 11.16 17.28 -3.37
C THR A 462 10.84 16.78 -4.77
N HIS A 463 9.79 15.97 -4.88
CA HIS A 463 9.23 15.48 -6.14
C HIS A 463 8.13 16.38 -6.71
N TYR A 464 7.75 17.46 -6.02
CA TYR A 464 6.58 18.27 -6.40
C TYR A 464 7.04 19.64 -6.90
N LEU A 465 7.06 19.80 -8.21
CA LEU A 465 7.54 21.01 -8.90
C LEU A 465 6.38 21.87 -9.41
N ALA A 466 6.48 23.20 -9.31
CA ALA A 466 5.51 24.07 -9.96
C ALA A 466 5.71 24.05 -11.49
N ALA A 467 4.65 24.30 -12.27
CA ALA A 467 4.79 24.54 -13.70
C ALA A 467 5.46 25.91 -13.94
N PHE A 468 6.67 25.91 -14.50
CA PHE A 468 7.53 27.08 -14.65
C PHE A 468 7.81 27.42 -16.13
N GLY A 469 7.83 28.72 -16.44
CA GLY A 469 8.24 29.23 -17.76
C GLY A 469 7.27 30.25 -18.36
N PRO A 470 7.53 30.73 -19.58
CA PRO A 470 6.63 31.66 -20.28
C PRO A 470 5.21 31.07 -20.40
N ALA A 471 4.21 31.86 -20.02
CA ALA A 471 2.80 31.46 -19.96
C ALA A 471 2.45 30.30 -19.01
N ALA A 472 3.36 29.87 -18.12
CA ALA A 472 3.05 28.93 -17.03
C ALA A 472 2.52 29.65 -15.77
N VAL A 473 2.09 28.86 -14.77
CA VAL A 473 1.63 29.37 -13.47
C VAL A 473 2.74 30.15 -12.72
N CYS A 474 3.99 29.72 -12.88
CA CYS A 474 5.17 30.43 -12.41
C CYS A 474 5.99 30.93 -13.60
N ASP A 475 5.91 32.22 -13.96
CA ASP A 475 6.63 32.77 -15.13
C ASP A 475 8.02 33.37 -14.81
N GLY A 476 8.49 33.20 -13.56
CA GLY A 476 9.73 33.81 -13.07
C GLY A 476 9.60 35.29 -12.71
N GLY A 477 8.40 35.88 -12.79
CA GLY A 477 8.17 37.22 -12.29
C GLY A 477 8.21 37.28 -10.75
N SER A 478 8.56 38.45 -10.20
CA SER A 478 8.55 38.73 -8.76
C SER A 478 7.15 38.80 -8.13
N ARG A 479 6.09 38.51 -8.90
CA ARG A 479 4.70 38.39 -8.46
C ARG A 479 4.09 37.16 -9.14
N GLY A 480 3.56 36.23 -8.36
CA GLY A 480 2.81 35.08 -8.86
C GLY A 480 1.46 35.46 -9.47
N LYS A 481 0.84 34.51 -10.18
CA LYS A 481 -0.41 34.74 -10.93
C LYS A 481 -1.63 34.76 -10.03
N SER A 482 -2.59 35.64 -10.30
CA SER A 482 -3.94 35.54 -9.74
C SER A 482 -4.80 34.59 -10.58
N PHE A 483 -5.90 34.07 -10.04
CA PHE A 483 -6.83 33.26 -10.84
C PHE A 483 -7.48 34.01 -12.02
N ARG A 484 -7.35 35.35 -12.08
CA ARG A 484 -7.80 36.15 -13.23
C ARG A 484 -6.79 36.17 -14.38
N ASP A 485 -5.53 35.85 -14.10
CA ASP A 485 -4.48 35.74 -15.10
C ASP A 485 -4.50 34.36 -15.79
N ILE A 486 -5.16 33.37 -15.18
CA ILE A 486 -5.40 32.03 -15.73
C ILE A 486 -6.65 32.06 -16.62
N ARG A 487 -6.44 32.35 -17.90
CA ARG A 487 -7.49 32.57 -18.91
C ARG A 487 -8.07 31.27 -19.47
N ASP A 488 -7.29 30.21 -19.53
CA ASP A 488 -7.74 28.88 -19.97
C ASP A 488 -8.59 28.16 -18.90
N GLY A 489 -8.61 28.72 -17.68
CA GLY A 489 -9.42 28.28 -16.55
C GLY A 489 -8.62 27.50 -15.50
N THR A 490 -8.99 27.63 -14.23
CA THR A 490 -8.24 27.04 -13.11
C THR A 490 -8.33 25.51 -13.03
N SER A 491 -9.35 24.90 -13.64
CA SER A 491 -9.56 23.45 -13.59
C SER A 491 -8.64 22.65 -14.53
N PRO A 492 -8.44 23.05 -15.82
CA PRO A 492 -7.47 22.35 -16.69
C PRO A 492 -6.00 22.73 -16.47
N THR A 493 -5.68 23.87 -15.83
CA THR A 493 -4.28 24.31 -15.64
C THR A 493 -3.62 23.63 -14.44
N ILE A 494 -2.54 22.89 -14.69
CA ILE A 494 -1.64 22.29 -13.69
C ILE A 494 -0.86 23.38 -12.96
N ALA A 495 -0.94 23.37 -11.64
CA ALA A 495 -0.13 24.22 -10.76
C ALA A 495 1.16 23.52 -10.32
N VAL A 496 1.07 22.24 -9.93
CA VAL A 496 2.17 21.44 -9.38
C VAL A 496 2.17 20.05 -10.02
N ILE A 497 3.32 19.60 -10.49
CA ILE A 497 3.55 18.32 -11.16
C ILE A 497 4.49 17.43 -10.35
N GLN A 498 4.23 16.13 -10.34
CA GLN A 498 5.11 15.11 -9.78
C GLN A 498 6.24 14.77 -10.77
N VAL A 499 7.48 14.95 -10.34
CA VAL A 499 8.70 14.57 -11.07
C VAL A 499 9.40 13.36 -10.45
N ASP A 500 10.32 12.76 -11.19
CA ASP A 500 11.09 11.59 -10.75
C ASP A 500 12.31 11.92 -9.85
N ASP A 501 12.96 10.87 -9.34
CA ASP A 501 14.14 10.99 -8.46
C ASP A 501 15.34 11.72 -9.10
N GLN A 502 15.47 11.71 -10.43
CA GLN A 502 16.57 12.39 -11.13
C GLN A 502 16.29 13.90 -11.23
N HIS A 503 15.02 14.27 -11.32
CA HIS A 503 14.53 15.64 -11.44
C HIS A 503 14.13 16.27 -10.10
N ALA A 504 14.12 15.49 -9.01
CA ALA A 504 13.90 15.98 -7.66
C ALA A 504 14.99 16.98 -7.23
N VAL A 505 14.57 18.19 -6.86
CA VAL A 505 15.44 19.33 -6.47
C VAL A 505 15.40 19.54 -4.96
N GLU A 506 16.36 20.31 -4.43
CA GLU A 506 16.36 20.73 -3.03
C GLU A 506 15.11 21.59 -2.73
N TRP A 507 14.31 21.26 -1.71
CA TRP A 507 12.98 21.90 -1.52
C TRP A 507 13.02 23.40 -1.22
N THR A 508 14.14 23.90 -0.70
CA THR A 508 14.37 25.33 -0.46
C THR A 508 14.81 26.08 -1.71
N ARG A 509 15.29 25.38 -2.74
CA ARG A 509 15.83 25.95 -3.97
C ARG A 509 14.71 26.42 -4.90
N PRO A 510 14.81 27.63 -5.47
CA PRO A 510 13.88 28.13 -6.49
C PRO A 510 14.16 27.46 -7.85
N ALA A 511 13.90 26.16 -7.92
CA ALA A 511 13.93 25.34 -9.13
C ALA A 511 12.60 24.57 -9.23
N ASP A 512 12.07 24.48 -10.45
CA ASP A 512 10.71 24.02 -10.77
C ASP A 512 10.68 23.45 -12.20
N TYR A 513 9.52 22.95 -12.65
CA TYR A 513 9.40 22.22 -13.91
C TYR A 513 9.35 23.17 -15.11
N ASP A 514 10.49 23.36 -15.78
CA ASP A 514 10.62 24.29 -16.91
C ASP A 514 9.93 23.76 -18.18
N VAL A 515 8.70 24.23 -18.41
CA VAL A 515 7.85 23.92 -19.56
C VAL A 515 8.55 24.22 -20.89
N ALA A 516 9.45 25.22 -20.95
CA ALA A 516 10.18 25.57 -22.16
C ALA A 516 11.42 24.67 -22.38
N ALA A 517 12.08 24.22 -21.32
CA ALA A 517 13.15 23.22 -21.41
C ALA A 517 12.60 21.86 -21.88
N TYR A 518 11.42 21.48 -21.40
CA TYR A 518 10.73 20.24 -21.73
C TYR A 518 9.77 20.33 -22.93
N ASP A 519 9.69 21.47 -23.63
CA ASP A 519 8.78 21.67 -24.77
C ASP A 519 8.89 20.55 -25.84
N ARG A 520 10.10 20.03 -26.08
CA ARG A 520 10.31 18.94 -27.05
C ARG A 520 9.80 17.57 -26.57
N ASN A 521 9.66 17.38 -25.26
CA ASN A 521 9.31 16.12 -24.62
C ASN A 521 8.74 16.39 -23.20
N PRO A 522 7.48 16.87 -23.06
CA PRO A 522 6.93 17.26 -21.77
C PRO A 522 6.58 16.09 -20.84
N VAL A 523 6.92 14.86 -21.24
CA VAL A 523 6.91 13.66 -20.37
C VAL A 523 8.31 13.31 -19.85
N GLU A 524 9.34 14.07 -20.21
CA GLU A 524 10.69 13.91 -19.66
C GLU A 524 10.71 14.31 -18.19
N GLY A 525 11.22 13.41 -17.34
CA GLY A 525 11.34 13.61 -15.90
C GLY A 525 10.07 13.39 -15.08
N ILE A 526 8.98 12.91 -15.70
CA ILE A 526 7.70 12.60 -15.01
C ILE A 526 7.23 11.17 -15.32
N GLY A 527 6.37 10.61 -14.48
CA GLY A 527 5.67 9.35 -14.77
C GLY A 527 6.43 8.05 -14.49
N SER A 528 7.61 8.10 -13.86
CA SER A 528 8.39 6.90 -13.48
C SER A 528 8.26 6.47 -12.01
N LEU A 529 7.67 7.32 -11.15
CA LEU A 529 7.40 6.97 -9.73
C LEU A 529 6.18 6.08 -9.53
N HIS A 530 5.18 6.17 -10.42
CA HIS A 530 3.97 5.37 -10.39
C HIS A 530 3.77 4.66 -11.74
N PRO A 531 3.44 3.34 -11.75
CA PRO A 531 3.17 2.64 -13.00
C PRO A 531 2.00 3.28 -13.79
N GLY A 532 2.28 3.62 -15.04
CA GLY A 532 1.30 4.08 -16.04
C GLY A 532 0.96 5.56 -16.02
N GLY A 533 1.70 6.42 -15.30
CA GLY A 533 1.41 7.86 -15.26
C GLY A 533 1.99 8.61 -14.07
N PHE A 534 1.61 9.88 -13.96
CA PHE A 534 2.07 10.79 -12.90
C PHE A 534 0.90 11.52 -12.24
N LEU A 535 1.16 12.10 -11.07
CA LEU A 535 0.20 12.94 -10.37
C LEU A 535 0.43 14.43 -10.66
N ALA A 536 -0.67 15.15 -10.83
CA ALA A 536 -0.66 16.60 -10.99
C ALA A 536 -1.76 17.24 -10.12
N ALA A 537 -1.45 18.40 -9.53
CA ALA A 537 -2.40 19.24 -8.82
C ALA A 537 -2.72 20.48 -9.66
N PHE A 538 -4.01 20.82 -9.75
CA PHE A 538 -4.54 21.85 -10.63
C PHE A 538 -4.91 23.12 -9.87
N CYS A 539 -5.02 24.25 -10.57
CA CYS A 539 -5.22 25.57 -9.97
C CYS A 539 -6.59 25.75 -9.28
N ASP A 540 -7.55 24.83 -9.45
CA ASP A 540 -8.81 24.76 -8.70
C ASP A 540 -8.71 23.95 -7.40
N GLY A 541 -7.55 23.35 -7.12
CA GLY A 541 -7.27 22.54 -5.96
C GLY A 541 -7.50 21.04 -6.11
N HIS A 542 -7.95 20.51 -7.25
CA HIS A 542 -8.04 19.07 -7.44
C HIS A 542 -6.68 18.45 -7.75
N VAL A 543 -6.57 17.14 -7.55
CA VAL A 543 -5.39 16.33 -7.87
C VAL A 543 -5.85 15.16 -8.72
N SER A 544 -5.19 14.93 -9.84
CA SER A 544 -5.52 13.85 -10.78
C SER A 544 -4.29 13.02 -11.12
N PHE A 545 -4.54 11.79 -11.59
CA PHE A 545 -3.53 10.91 -12.17
C PHE A 545 -3.62 11.02 -13.69
N ILE A 546 -2.57 11.55 -14.30
CA ILE A 546 -2.45 11.73 -15.76
C ILE A 546 -1.71 10.50 -16.29
N ALA A 547 -2.31 9.81 -17.24
CA ALA A 547 -1.74 8.61 -17.84
C ALA A 547 -0.48 8.93 -18.66
N SER A 548 0.48 8.01 -18.71
CA SER A 548 1.75 8.20 -19.43
C SER A 548 1.60 8.28 -20.95
N ASP A 549 0.44 7.89 -21.49
CA ASP A 549 0.06 7.99 -22.91
C ASP A 549 -0.79 9.24 -23.22
N VAL A 550 -0.84 10.21 -22.31
CA VAL A 550 -1.48 11.52 -22.53
C VAL A 550 -0.97 12.18 -23.81
N ASP A 551 -1.89 12.79 -24.56
CA ASP A 551 -1.53 13.55 -25.76
C ASP A 551 -0.60 14.72 -25.40
N ILE A 552 0.48 14.87 -26.15
CA ILE A 552 1.54 15.85 -25.87
C ILE A 552 1.03 17.28 -25.99
N GLU A 553 0.15 17.57 -26.95
CA GLU A 553 -0.43 18.91 -27.10
C GLU A 553 -1.41 19.20 -25.95
N LEU A 554 -2.20 18.20 -25.53
CA LEU A 554 -3.05 18.31 -24.34
C LEU A 554 -2.23 18.56 -23.07
N LEU A 555 -1.09 17.91 -22.90
CA LEU A 555 -0.19 18.14 -21.76
C LEU A 555 0.44 19.53 -21.79
N ARG A 556 0.89 20.02 -22.96
CA ARG A 556 1.35 21.41 -23.13
C ARG A 556 0.25 22.41 -22.74
N ALA A 557 -0.97 22.21 -23.25
CA ALA A 557 -2.11 23.06 -22.95
C ALA A 557 -2.35 23.16 -21.43
N MET A 558 -2.39 22.01 -20.74
CA MET A 558 -2.56 21.94 -19.28
C MET A 558 -1.42 22.61 -18.47
N LEU A 559 -0.22 22.78 -19.04
CA LEU A 559 0.92 23.46 -18.39
C LEU A 559 0.91 24.98 -18.58
N THR A 560 -0.03 25.53 -19.38
CA THR A 560 -0.13 26.96 -19.68
C THR A 560 -1.40 27.62 -19.13
N ILE A 561 -1.37 28.95 -19.03
CA ILE A 561 -2.44 29.77 -18.43
C ILE A 561 -3.25 30.58 -19.46
N ASP A 562 -2.71 30.82 -20.66
CA ASP A 562 -3.37 31.59 -21.73
C ASP A 562 -3.04 31.14 -23.17
N GLY A 563 -2.86 29.84 -23.39
CA GLY A 563 -2.70 29.22 -24.72
C GLY A 563 -3.95 29.32 -25.60
N GLY A 564 -5.15 29.44 -25.01
CA GLY A 564 -6.41 29.61 -25.73
C GLY A 564 -6.94 28.32 -26.41
N GLU A 565 -6.38 27.18 -26.02
CA GLU A 565 -6.72 25.85 -26.54
C GLU A 565 -7.91 25.25 -25.80
N ARG A 566 -8.71 24.41 -26.48
CA ARG A 566 -9.92 23.84 -25.88
C ARG A 566 -9.59 22.52 -25.18
N ILE A 567 -9.25 22.61 -23.90
CA ILE A 567 -8.94 21.47 -23.04
C ILE A 567 -10.24 20.77 -22.63
N GLU A 568 -10.49 19.57 -23.19
CA GLU A 568 -11.51 18.64 -22.71
C GLU A 568 -10.80 17.58 -21.85
N LEU A 569 -11.01 17.63 -20.54
CA LEU A 569 -10.46 16.66 -19.59
C LEU A 569 -11.10 15.26 -19.81
N PRO A 570 -10.32 14.16 -19.79
CA PRO A 570 -10.82 12.80 -19.98
C PRO A 570 -11.68 12.26 -18.83
#